data_AF-A0A2M7CQ71-F1
#
_entry.id   AF-A0A2M7CQ71-F1
#
_cell.length_a   1.000
_cell.length_b   1.000
_cell.length_c   1.000
_cell.angle_alpha   90.00
_cell.angle_beta   90.00
_cell.angle_gamma   90.00
#
_symmetry.space_group_name_H-M   'P 1'
#
loop_
_entity.id
_entity.type
_entity.pdbx_description
1 polymer ?
#
loop_
_entity_poly.entity_id
_entity_poly.type
_entity_poly.pdbx_seq_one_letter_code
_entity_poly.pdbx_strand_id
1 'polypeptide(L)'
;MFIPEKVVFYIEADEQVGTIHDLENSKRAYVNADTIEVIRHLIQGNSLDSFFPVEVPQKERSELILQSETVLRELTANGLLTENRPTHQGLIKKGRANPPLRVVFIELTKKCNLRCKHCYVPNCGDCVEH
;
A
#
# COMPACT_ATOMS: atom_id res chain seq x y z
N MET A 1 3.53 2.25 -16.83
CA MET A 1 2.67 2.46 -15.64
C MET A 1 3.52 3.08 -14.54
N PHE A 2 2.97 3.95 -13.70
CA PHE A 2 3.72 4.66 -12.66
C PHE A 2 2.96 4.70 -11.34
N ILE A 3 3.69 4.92 -10.25
CA ILE A 3 3.14 5.22 -8.93
C ILE A 3 3.05 6.76 -8.80
N PRO A 4 1.85 7.33 -8.57
CA PRO A 4 1.70 8.77 -8.38
C PRO A 4 2.52 9.30 -7.19
N GLU A 5 2.93 10.57 -7.23
CA GLU A 5 3.86 11.18 -6.27
C GLU A 5 3.47 10.99 -4.79
N LYS A 6 2.18 11.09 -4.47
CA LYS A 6 1.66 10.98 -3.09
C LYS A 6 1.13 9.58 -2.75
N VAL A 7 1.47 8.60 -3.58
CA VAL A 7 1.12 7.21 -3.38
C VAL A 7 2.37 6.42 -2.98
N VAL A 8 2.20 5.53 -2.00
CA VAL A 8 3.24 4.61 -1.53
C VAL A 8 2.82 3.18 -1.83
N PHE A 9 3.60 2.49 -2.64
CA PHE A 9 3.46 1.05 -2.85
C PHE A 9 4.35 0.29 -1.88
N TYR A 10 3.75 -0.27 -0.83
CA TYR A 10 4.42 -1.11 0.15
C TYR A 10 4.30 -2.58 -0.27
N ILE A 11 5.41 -3.32 -0.25
CA ILE A 11 5.44 -4.75 -0.55
C ILE A 11 5.94 -5.45 0.70
N GLU A 12 5.22 -6.45 1.21
CA GLU A 12 5.64 -7.17 2.41
C GLU A 12 6.92 -7.98 2.18
N ALA A 13 7.59 -8.39 3.27
CA ALA A 13 8.92 -8.99 3.18
C ALA A 13 8.92 -10.35 2.44
N ASP A 14 7.82 -11.09 2.55
CA ASP A 14 7.58 -12.38 1.88
C ASP A 14 7.11 -12.21 0.41
N GLU A 15 6.89 -10.97 -0.02
CA GLU A 15 6.36 -10.58 -1.33
C GLU A 15 5.02 -11.22 -1.69
N GLN A 16 4.29 -11.79 -0.72
CA GLN A 16 2.98 -12.39 -0.97
C GLN A 16 1.87 -11.35 -1.01
N VAL A 17 2.07 -10.25 -0.29
CA VAL A 17 1.09 -9.18 -0.15
C VAL A 17 1.76 -7.84 -0.41
N GLY A 18 1.04 -6.97 -1.13
CA GLY A 18 1.37 -5.57 -1.27
C GLY A 18 0.22 -4.70 -0.80
N THR A 19 0.50 -3.47 -0.45
CA THR A 19 -0.49 -2.45 -0.16
C THR A 19 -0.11 -1.15 -0.84
N ILE A 20 -1.03 -0.58 -1.61
CA ILE A 20 -0.86 0.72 -2.26
C ILE A 20 -1.65 1.74 -1.46
N HIS A 21 -0.98 2.76 -0.93
CA HIS A 21 -1.53 3.77 -0.04
C HIS A 21 -1.51 5.15 -0.69
N ASP A 22 -2.66 5.79 -0.81
CA ASP A 22 -2.78 7.21 -1.10
C ASP A 22 -2.69 8.00 0.21
N LEU A 23 -1.62 8.80 0.35
CA LEU A 23 -1.35 9.56 1.55
C LEU A 23 -2.25 10.78 1.73
N GLU A 24 -2.91 11.27 0.67
CA GLU A 24 -3.81 12.42 0.76
C GLU A 24 -5.23 12.00 1.12
N ASN A 25 -5.75 11.03 0.38
CA ASN A 25 -7.16 10.66 0.47
C ASN A 25 -7.41 9.52 1.46
N SER A 26 -6.35 9.05 2.15
CA SER A 26 -6.40 7.89 3.05
C SER A 26 -6.98 6.62 2.42
N LYS A 27 -6.90 6.50 1.08
CA LYS A 27 -7.32 5.32 0.33
C LYS A 27 -6.20 4.28 0.36
N ARG A 28 -6.60 3.00 0.39
CA ARG A 28 -5.65 1.89 0.28
C ARG A 28 -6.24 0.73 -0.49
N ALA A 29 -5.40 0.04 -1.25
CA ALA A 29 -5.73 -1.25 -1.86
C ALA A 29 -4.71 -2.30 -1.44
N TYR A 30 -5.19 -3.52 -1.21
CA TYR A 30 -4.37 -4.69 -0.99
C TYR A 30 -4.22 -5.44 -2.32
N VAL A 31 -3.00 -5.87 -2.63
CA VAL A 31 -2.68 -6.58 -3.86
C VAL A 31 -1.94 -7.87 -3.54
N ASN A 32 -2.16 -8.91 -4.34
CA ASN A 32 -1.49 -10.20 -4.22
C ASN A 32 -0.12 -10.20 -4.94
N ALA A 33 0.65 -11.28 -4.76
CA ALA A 33 1.95 -11.48 -5.39
C ALA A 33 1.93 -11.25 -6.92
N ASP A 34 0.95 -11.81 -7.63
CA ASP A 34 0.85 -11.68 -9.09
C ASP A 34 0.71 -10.22 -9.52
N THR A 35 -0.17 -9.48 -8.84
CA THR A 35 -0.38 -8.06 -9.12
C THR A 35 0.87 -7.24 -8.80
N ILE A 36 1.62 -7.61 -7.75
CA ILE A 36 2.90 -6.96 -7.41
C ILE A 36 3.90 -7.11 -8.56
N GLU A 37 4.06 -8.33 -9.08
CA GLU A 37 4.99 -8.61 -10.18
C GLU A 37 4.57 -7.94 -11.48
N VAL A 38 3.28 -7.97 -11.82
CA VAL A 38 2.74 -7.23 -12.97
C VAL A 38 3.04 -5.73 -12.85
N ILE A 39 2.78 -5.11 -11.70
CA ILE A 39 3.05 -3.68 -11.50
C ILE A 39 4.55 -3.38 -11.61
N ARG A 40 5.42 -4.20 -11.01
CA ARG A 40 6.89 -4.06 -11.13
C ARG A 40 7.34 -4.11 -12.58
N HIS A 41 6.85 -5.08 -13.34
CA HIS A 41 7.15 -5.25 -14.76
C HIS A 41 6.75 -4.01 -15.59
N LEU A 42 5.55 -3.47 -15.34
CA LEU A 42 5.04 -2.29 -16.04
C LEU A 42 5.75 -0.97 -15.64
N ILE A 43 6.28 -0.88 -14.43
CA ILE A 43 7.07 0.28 -13.96
C ILE A 43 8.45 0.29 -14.63
N GLN A 44 9.00 -0.87 -14.96
CA GLN A 44 10.25 -0.99 -15.73
C GLN A 44 10.10 -0.59 -17.20
N GLY A 45 8.88 -0.30 -17.66
CA GLY A 45 8.60 0.13 -19.04
C GLY A 45 8.25 -1.03 -19.98
N ASN A 46 8.09 -2.25 -19.46
CA ASN A 46 7.70 -3.40 -20.26
C ASN A 46 6.17 -3.39 -20.53
N SER A 47 5.73 -4.14 -21.55
CA SER A 47 4.29 -4.30 -21.85
C SER A 47 3.67 -5.42 -21.01
N LEU A 48 2.36 -5.36 -20.78
CA LEU A 48 1.63 -6.41 -20.07
C LEU A 48 1.73 -7.76 -20.81
N ASP A 49 1.63 -7.75 -22.14
CA ASP A 49 1.74 -8.96 -22.96
C ASP A 49 3.06 -9.71 -22.73
N SER A 50 4.16 -8.97 -22.51
CA SER A 50 5.48 -9.55 -22.29
C SER A 50 5.69 -10.18 -20.91
N PHE A 51 4.76 -9.96 -19.97
CA PHE A 51 4.81 -10.58 -18.64
C PHE A 51 4.45 -12.07 -18.69
N PHE A 52 3.48 -12.45 -19.53
CA PHE A 52 2.97 -13.81 -19.59
C PHE A 52 3.81 -14.66 -20.55
N PRO A 53 4.29 -15.86 -20.11
CA PRO A 53 5.12 -16.73 -20.93
C PRO A 53 4.40 -17.17 -22.22
N VAL A 54 5.17 -17.39 -23.28
CA VAL A 54 4.64 -17.81 -24.58
C VAL A 54 4.21 -19.29 -24.56
N GLU A 55 4.73 -20.04 -23.60
CA GLU A 55 4.41 -21.45 -23.32
C GLU A 55 2.99 -21.64 -22.79
N VAL A 56 2.36 -20.59 -22.25
CA VAL A 56 0.96 -20.61 -21.80
C VAL A 56 0.04 -20.65 -23.02
N PRO A 57 -0.97 -21.54 -23.06
CA PRO A 57 -1.94 -21.59 -24.15
C PRO A 57 -2.57 -20.21 -24.41
N GLN A 58 -2.68 -19.82 -25.69
CA GLN A 58 -3.11 -18.46 -26.08
C GLN A 58 -4.44 -18.04 -25.44
N LYS A 59 -5.37 -18.97 -25.27
CA LYS A 59 -6.67 -18.72 -24.64
C LYS A 59 -6.50 -18.33 -23.16
N GLU A 60 -5.76 -19.14 -22.40
CA GLU A 60 -5.50 -18.91 -20.99
C GLU A 60 -4.68 -17.63 -20.77
N ARG A 61 -3.68 -17.40 -21.62
CA ARG A 61 -2.90 -16.15 -21.62
C ARG A 61 -3.79 -14.91 -21.83
N SER A 62 -4.73 -14.97 -22.77
CA SER A 62 -5.68 -13.87 -23.01
C SER A 62 -6.57 -13.61 -21.79
N GLU A 63 -7.02 -14.66 -21.10
CA GLU A 63 -7.84 -14.54 -19.89
C GLU A 63 -7.05 -13.89 -18.74
N LEU A 64 -5.79 -14.29 -18.54
CA LEU A 64 -4.90 -13.70 -17.52
C LEU A 64 -4.57 -12.23 -17.79
N ILE A 65 -4.34 -11.88 -19.06
CA ILE A 65 -4.13 -10.49 -19.48
C ILE A 65 -5.38 -9.67 -19.16
N LEU A 66 -6.56 -10.14 -19.54
CA LEU A 66 -7.83 -9.43 -19.29
C LEU A 66 -8.09 -9.23 -17.79
N GLN A 67 -7.80 -10.23 -16.97
CA GLN A 67 -7.92 -10.12 -15.51
C GLN A 67 -6.95 -9.06 -14.97
N SER A 68 -5.70 -9.08 -15.42
CA SER A 68 -4.68 -8.12 -15.01
C SER A 68 -5.04 -6.70 -15.43
N GLU A 69 -5.52 -6.50 -16.66
CA GLU A 69 -6.02 -5.21 -17.14
C GLU A 69 -7.18 -4.68 -16.29
N THR A 70 -8.08 -5.56 -15.87
CA THR A 70 -9.22 -5.17 -15.03
C THR A 70 -8.75 -4.63 -13.69
N VAL A 71 -7.83 -5.33 -13.02
CA VAL A 71 -7.24 -4.91 -11.75
C VAL A 71 -6.47 -3.60 -11.92
N LEU A 72 -5.63 -3.49 -12.95
CA LEU A 72 -4.85 -2.27 -13.23
C LEU A 72 -5.75 -1.06 -13.52
N ARG A 73 -6.85 -1.27 -14.24
CA ARG A 73 -7.84 -0.22 -14.52
C ARG A 73 -8.53 0.23 -13.24
N GLU A 74 -8.89 -0.68 -12.35
CA GLU A 74 -9.49 -0.34 -11.06
C GLU A 74 -8.52 0.45 -10.17
N LEU A 75 -7.26 0.03 -10.08
CA LEU A 75 -6.22 0.76 -9.35
C LEU A 75 -5.99 2.17 -9.93
N THR A 76 -6.02 2.29 -11.26
CA THR A 76 -5.86 3.58 -11.96
C THR A 76 -7.07 4.49 -11.74
N ALA A 77 -8.29 3.97 -11.85
CA ALA A 77 -9.53 4.70 -11.60
C ALA A 77 -9.63 5.24 -10.16
N ASN A 78 -9.02 4.53 -9.21
CA ASN A 78 -8.93 4.95 -7.82
C ASN A 78 -7.76 5.91 -7.53
N GLY A 79 -6.95 6.26 -8.53
CA GLY A 79 -5.79 7.14 -8.39
C GLY A 79 -4.59 6.49 -7.69
N LEU A 80 -4.57 5.16 -7.57
CA LEU A 80 -3.48 4.42 -6.92
C LEU A 80 -2.36 4.06 -7.91
N LEU A 81 -2.67 4.02 -9.21
CA LEU A 81 -1.73 3.91 -10.31
C LEU A 81 -2.00 5.02 -11.34
N THR A 82 -1.04 5.28 -12.21
CA THR A 82 -1.22 6.22 -13.32
C THR A 82 -0.44 5.82 -14.56
N GLU A 83 -1.02 6.03 -15.73
CA GLU A 83 -0.34 5.88 -17.02
C GLU A 83 0.56 7.07 -17.34
N ASN A 84 0.23 8.25 -16.79
CA ASN A 84 1.00 9.48 -17.00
C ASN A 84 2.22 9.49 -16.10
N ARG A 85 3.41 9.71 -16.69
CA ARG A 85 4.64 9.80 -15.92
C ARG A 85 4.57 11.03 -14.98
N PRO A 86 4.63 10.85 -13.65
CA PRO A 86 4.62 11.98 -12.74
C PRO A 86 5.97 12.71 -12.75
N THR A 87 5.98 13.98 -12.34
CA THR A 87 7.21 14.76 -12.15
C THR A 87 8.14 14.09 -11.14
N HIS A 88 7.58 13.60 -10.04
CA HIS A 88 8.25 12.79 -9.04
C HIS A 88 7.51 11.47 -8.86
N GLN A 89 8.24 10.36 -8.96
CA GLN A 89 7.67 9.03 -8.76
C GLN A 89 7.30 8.84 -7.29
N GLY A 90 6.12 8.27 -7.04
CA GLY A 90 5.75 7.78 -5.71
C GLY A 90 6.68 6.70 -5.20
N LEU A 91 6.62 6.43 -3.89
CA LEU A 91 7.59 5.56 -3.24
C LEU A 91 7.20 4.08 -3.39
N ILE A 92 8.17 3.25 -3.78
CA ILE A 92 8.06 1.79 -3.68
C ILE A 92 8.93 1.33 -2.51
N LYS A 93 8.32 0.71 -1.50
CA LYS A 93 9.00 0.26 -0.28
C LYS A 93 8.83 -1.24 -0.11
N LYS A 94 9.94 -1.97 -0.03
CA LYS A 94 9.92 -3.37 0.40
C LYS A 94 10.04 -3.44 1.92
N GLY A 95 9.17 -4.22 2.53
CA GLY A 95 9.12 -4.47 3.95
C GLY A 95 10.41 -5.10 4.42
N ARG A 96 10.97 -4.54 5.48
CA ARG A 96 12.08 -5.17 6.22
C ARG A 96 11.46 -5.98 7.36
N ALA A 97 12.19 -6.95 7.89
CA ALA A 97 11.78 -7.72 9.09
C ALA A 97 11.31 -6.82 10.25
N ASN A 98 11.79 -5.58 10.30
CA ASN A 98 11.27 -4.50 11.12
C ASN A 98 10.52 -3.49 10.22
N PRO A 99 9.19 -3.63 10.04
CA PRO A 99 8.44 -2.71 9.20
C PRO A 99 8.47 -1.30 9.81
N PRO A 100 8.51 -0.23 9.00
CA PRO A 100 8.42 1.13 9.51
C PRO A 100 7.06 1.32 10.23
N LEU A 101 7.06 2.04 11.35
CA LEU A 101 5.85 2.38 12.10
C LEU A 101 4.83 3.04 11.16
N ARG A 102 3.69 2.38 10.93
CA ARG A 102 2.62 2.87 10.02
C ARG A 102 1.68 3.87 10.70
N VAL A 103 1.49 3.71 12.01
CA VAL A 103 0.66 4.57 12.85
C VAL A 103 1.39 4.79 14.16
N VAL A 104 1.46 6.04 14.60
CA VAL A 104 2.03 6.40 15.90
C VAL A 104 0.97 7.13 16.69
N PHE A 105 0.62 6.58 17.85
CA PHE A 105 -0.20 7.28 18.83
C PHE A 105 0.74 7.94 19.83
N ILE A 106 0.75 9.28 19.85
CA ILE A 106 1.58 10.04 20.79
C ILE A 106 0.68 10.51 21.92
N GLU A 107 0.87 9.94 23.10
CA GLU A 107 0.23 10.42 24.33
C GLU A 107 0.93 11.72 24.77
N LEU A 108 0.32 12.88 24.48
CA LEU A 108 0.90 14.18 24.80
C LEU A 108 0.95 14.45 26.31
N THR A 109 -0.02 13.92 27.06
CA THR A 109 -0.12 14.07 28.51
C THR A 109 -0.98 12.96 29.10
N LYS A 110 -0.62 12.51 30.31
CA LYS A 110 -1.45 11.63 31.15
C LYS A 110 -2.41 12.39 32.06
N LYS A 111 -2.31 13.73 32.09
CA LYS A 111 -3.23 14.58 32.87
C LYS A 111 -4.56 14.68 32.12
N CYS A 112 -5.63 14.26 32.79
CA CYS A 112 -7.00 14.36 32.30
C CYS A 112 -7.88 14.90 33.44
N ASN A 113 -8.83 15.78 33.13
CA ASN A 113 -9.78 16.33 34.10
C ASN A 113 -10.99 15.41 34.35
N LEU A 114 -11.02 14.23 33.72
CA LEU A 114 -12.06 13.22 33.86
C LEU A 114 -11.49 11.93 34.43
N ARG A 115 -12.35 11.18 35.15
CA ARG A 115 -12.03 9.86 35.71
C ARG A 115 -12.99 8.81 35.13
N CYS A 116 -12.88 8.57 33.83
CA CYS A 116 -13.77 7.63 33.14
C CYS A 116 -13.57 6.20 33.63
N LYS A 117 -14.66 5.51 34.00
CA LYS A 117 -14.65 4.11 34.50
C LYS A 117 -13.97 3.12 33.54
N HIS A 118 -14.01 3.39 32.24
CA HIS A 118 -13.46 2.55 31.17
C HIS A 118 -12.14 3.10 30.58
N CYS A 119 -11.52 4.10 31.22
CA CYS A 119 -10.22 4.61 30.76
C CYS A 119 -9.14 3.56 30.99
N TYR A 120 -8.35 3.27 29.95
CA TYR A 120 -7.21 2.34 30.07
C TYR A 120 -6.00 2.97 30.78
N VAL A 121 -5.97 4.31 30.90
CA VAL A 121 -4.91 5.03 31.60
C VAL A 121 -5.21 5.00 33.10
N PRO A 122 -4.40 4.29 33.92
CA PRO A 122 -4.60 4.25 35.36
C PRO A 122 -4.25 5.60 35.98
N ASN A 123 -4.98 5.99 37.04
CA ASN A 123 -4.67 7.14 37.90
C ASN A 123 -4.50 8.48 37.15
N CYS A 124 -5.48 8.83 36.30
CA CYS A 124 -5.64 10.18 35.76
C CYS A 124 -5.81 11.21 36.89
N GLY A 125 -4.69 11.78 37.35
CA GLY A 125 -4.66 12.88 38.31
C GLY A 125 -4.37 12.50 39.76
N ASP A 126 -3.70 11.38 40.04
CA ASP A 126 -3.15 11.16 41.38
C ASP A 126 -1.82 11.92 41.49
N CYS A 127 -1.78 12.82 42.48
CA CYS A 127 -0.70 13.75 42.72
C CYS A 127 0.66 13.05 42.78
N VAL A 128 1.65 13.62 42.11
CA VAL A 128 3.05 13.31 42.41
C VAL A 128 3.29 13.79 43.84
N GLU A 129 3.34 12.87 44.80
CA GLU A 129 3.87 13.18 46.12
C GLU A 129 5.37 13.45 45.95
N HIS A 130 5.77 14.68 46.31
CA HIS A 130 7.15 15.13 46.37
C HIS A 130 7.78 14.76 47.70
#